data_AF-A0A9N9BTN9-F1
#
_entry.id   AF-A0A9N9BTN9-F1
#
_cell.length_a   1.000
_cell.length_b   1.000
_cell.length_c   1.000
_cell.angle_alpha   90.00
_cell.angle_beta   90.00
_cell.angle_gamma   90.00
#
_symmetry.space_group_name_H-M   'P 1'
#
loop_
_entity.id
_entity.type
_entity.pdbx_description
1 polymer ?
#
loop_
_entity_poly.entity_id
_entity_poly.type
_entity_poly.pdbx_seq_one_letter_code
_entity_poly.pdbx_strand_id
1 'polypeptide(L)'
;MTLPGDSLQKELVEATQDLHLEPQFKDITAFLDEVTDEFQIGQLVHLESFGLYDAMSSIEIMDPKMDSGMILDSDLNKRPFDIKTLIRPEQVLWVMDRLFICEMSWHSGHSLSQTLFTCMYLLRAMELEPELFSNNSSDDINQNSIPIEFVILILKSYVLGIAKCCQLVWDEMTKGHVYEEEDFATNKYGISIYEDFPNSQALKLLDDAETWLVQHGSNWIRQTGIH
;
A
#
# COMPACT_ATOMS: atom_id res chain seq x y z
N MET A 1 23.14 41.66 26.29
CA MET A 1 23.78 40.41 25.85
C MET A 1 22.76 39.31 26.11
N THR A 2 21.81 39.19 25.20
CA THR A 2 20.72 38.22 25.23
C THR A 2 21.28 36.88 24.77
N LEU A 3 21.04 35.83 25.55
CA LEU A 3 21.53 34.48 25.24
C LEU A 3 20.82 33.95 23.98
N PRO A 4 21.52 33.19 23.10
CA PRO A 4 21.01 32.74 21.80
C PRO A 4 19.90 31.65 21.88
N GLY A 5 19.28 31.44 23.05
CA GLY A 5 18.23 30.44 23.27
C GLY A 5 16.79 30.99 23.21
N ASP A 6 16.59 32.30 23.43
CA ASP A 6 15.24 32.90 23.49
C ASP A 6 14.58 33.05 22.11
N SER A 7 15.36 33.09 21.03
CA SER A 7 14.85 33.18 19.66
C SER A 7 14.31 31.85 19.15
N LEU A 8 14.95 30.74 19.52
CA LEU A 8 14.53 29.37 19.16
C LEU A 8 13.26 28.94 19.90
N GLN A 9 13.09 29.38 21.15
CA GLN A 9 11.84 29.16 21.90
C GLN A 9 10.67 29.97 21.33
N LYS A 10 10.91 31.15 20.77
CA LYS A 10 9.87 31.94 20.09
C LYS A 10 9.43 31.31 18.77
N GLU A 11 10.35 30.80 17.96
CA GLU A 11 10.01 30.13 16.70
C GLU A 11 9.22 28.82 16.91
N LEU A 12 9.52 28.06 17.97
CA LEU A 12 8.75 26.86 18.34
C LEU A 12 7.34 27.19 18.86
N VAL A 13 7.17 28.33 19.54
CA VAL A 13 5.86 28.80 20.04
C VAL A 13 5.01 29.41 18.92
N GLU A 14 5.62 30.07 17.94
CA GLU A 14 4.93 30.62 16.77
C GLU A 14 4.55 29.52 15.75
N ALA A 15 5.32 28.44 15.61
CA ALA A 15 4.96 27.29 14.77
C ALA A 15 3.77 26.46 15.30
N THR A 16 3.42 26.61 16.58
CA THR A 16 2.24 25.99 17.20
C THR A 16 0.96 26.82 17.10
N GLN A 17 0.97 28.00 16.45
CA GLN A 17 -0.20 28.88 16.38
C GLN A 17 -1.24 28.49 15.31
N ASP A 18 -0.98 27.46 14.50
CA ASP A 18 -1.95 26.87 13.56
C ASP A 18 -2.59 25.56 14.09
N LEU A 19 -2.54 25.31 15.41
CA LEU A 19 -3.27 24.21 16.04
C LEU A 19 -4.71 24.64 16.37
N HIS A 20 -5.60 24.31 15.44
CA HIS A 20 -7.05 24.27 15.64
C HIS A 20 -7.42 23.68 17.02
N LEU A 21 -8.07 24.48 17.88
CA LEU A 21 -8.94 24.11 19.02
C LEU A 21 -8.97 22.61 19.41
N GLU A 22 -7.87 22.07 19.94
CA GLU A 22 -7.92 20.75 20.54
C GLU A 22 -8.52 20.86 21.94
N PRO A 23 -9.47 19.98 22.32
CA PRO A 23 -10.02 19.98 23.67
C PRO A 23 -8.90 19.74 24.69
N GLN A 24 -9.00 20.39 25.85
CA GLN A 24 -8.05 20.19 26.93
C GLN A 24 -8.17 18.75 27.44
N PHE A 25 -7.18 17.90 27.12
CA PHE A 25 -7.10 16.55 27.65
C PHE A 25 -6.73 16.58 29.14
N LYS A 26 -7.42 15.79 29.95
CA LYS A 26 -7.12 15.57 31.35
C LYS A 26 -6.71 14.11 31.53
N ASP A 27 -5.54 13.89 32.12
CA ASP A 27 -5.09 12.54 32.48
C ASP A 27 -5.98 11.98 33.59
N ILE A 28 -6.51 10.77 33.36
CA ILE A 28 -7.38 10.03 34.27
C ILE A 28 -6.84 8.64 34.60
N THR A 29 -5.59 8.32 34.21
CA THR A 29 -5.00 6.99 34.42
C THR A 29 -5.06 6.55 35.88
N ALA A 30 -4.64 7.43 36.80
CA ALA A 30 -4.65 7.14 38.24
C ALA A 30 -6.05 6.87 38.81
N PHE A 31 -7.09 7.52 38.24
CA PHE A 31 -8.48 7.28 38.64
C PHE A 31 -8.98 5.92 38.14
N LEU A 32 -8.61 5.53 36.92
CA LEU A 32 -8.98 4.23 36.37
C LEU A 32 -8.33 3.11 37.18
N ASP A 33 -7.04 3.22 37.50
CA ASP A 33 -6.32 2.22 38.30
C ASP A 33 -6.98 2.01 39.68
N GLU A 34 -7.26 3.10 40.41
CA GLU A 34 -7.90 3.04 41.73
C GLU A 34 -9.28 2.37 41.69
N VAL A 35 -10.11 2.72 40.69
CA VAL A 35 -11.46 2.15 40.55
C VAL A 35 -11.42 0.69 40.11
N THR A 36 -10.45 0.30 39.27
CA THR A 36 -10.32 -1.09 38.82
C THR A 36 -9.85 -2.03 39.92
N ASP A 37 -9.11 -1.55 40.92
CA ASP A 37 -8.68 -2.36 42.07
C ASP A 37 -9.85 -2.83 42.95
N GLU A 38 -10.99 -2.14 42.89
CA GLU A 38 -12.21 -2.52 43.63
C GLU A 38 -12.98 -3.69 42.98
N PHE A 39 -12.63 -4.08 41.74
CA PHE A 39 -13.37 -5.10 41.00
C PHE A 39 -13.10 -6.51 41.53
N GLN A 40 -14.17 -7.30 41.62
CA GLN A 40 -14.07 -8.74 41.87
C GLN A 40 -13.82 -9.49 40.56
N ILE A 41 -13.19 -10.67 40.69
CA ILE A 41 -12.95 -11.57 39.55
C ILE A 41 -14.27 -11.89 38.86
N GLY A 42 -14.36 -11.61 37.55
CA GLY A 42 -15.54 -11.84 36.72
C GLY A 42 -16.50 -10.65 36.60
N GLN A 43 -16.21 -9.52 37.26
CA GLN A 43 -16.94 -8.27 37.02
C GLN A 43 -16.39 -7.55 35.78
N LEU A 44 -17.30 -7.00 34.99
CA LEU A 44 -16.99 -6.22 33.79
C LEU A 44 -17.94 -5.03 33.72
N VAL A 45 -17.39 -3.84 33.52
CA VAL A 45 -18.19 -2.65 33.21
C VAL A 45 -18.25 -2.49 31.70
N HIS A 46 -19.47 -2.57 31.17
CA HIS A 46 -19.77 -2.31 29.77
C HIS A 46 -21.19 -1.75 29.67
N LEU A 47 -21.55 -1.21 28.50
CA LEU A 47 -22.91 -0.75 28.25
C LEU A 47 -23.87 -1.95 28.18
N GLU A 48 -25.11 -1.78 28.65
CA GLU A 48 -26.14 -2.84 28.59
C GLU A 48 -26.43 -3.30 27.16
N SER A 49 -26.23 -2.42 26.17
CA SER A 49 -26.39 -2.73 24.74
C SER A 49 -25.21 -3.48 24.13
N PHE A 50 -24.07 -3.57 24.82
CA PHE A 50 -22.86 -4.19 24.29
C PHE A 50 -22.82 -5.67 24.63
N GLY A 51 -22.82 -6.53 23.60
CA GLY A 51 -22.72 -7.98 23.76
C GLY A 51 -21.27 -8.44 23.84
N LEU A 52 -20.98 -9.41 24.73
CA LEU A 52 -19.65 -10.03 24.78
C LEU A 52 -19.30 -10.82 23.52
N TYR A 53 -20.30 -11.19 22.71
CA TYR A 53 -20.06 -11.80 21.41
C TYR A 53 -19.37 -10.82 20.45
N ASP A 54 -19.74 -9.54 20.48
CA ASP A 54 -19.10 -8.51 19.66
C ASP A 54 -17.64 -8.33 20.10
N ALA A 55 -17.38 -8.40 21.41
CA ALA A 55 -16.04 -8.35 21.95
C ALA A 55 -15.11 -9.46 21.41
N MET A 56 -15.63 -10.61 20.98
CA MET A 56 -14.82 -11.69 20.41
C MET A 56 -14.15 -11.32 19.07
N SER A 57 -14.66 -10.29 18.39
CA SER A 57 -14.08 -9.77 17.15
C SER A 57 -13.06 -8.63 17.38
N SER A 58 -12.82 -8.26 18.64
CA SER A 58 -11.93 -7.16 18.98
C SER A 58 -10.47 -7.50 18.66
N ILE A 59 -9.73 -6.50 18.22
CA ILE A 59 -8.29 -6.57 18.01
C ILE A 59 -7.57 -6.28 19.33
N GLU A 60 -6.53 -7.05 19.64
CA GLU A 60 -5.67 -6.85 20.80
C GLU A 60 -4.38 -6.15 20.37
N ILE A 61 -4.09 -4.99 20.95
CA ILE A 61 -2.87 -4.22 20.68
C ILE A 61 -1.69 -4.91 21.37
N MET A 62 -0.52 -4.90 20.73
CA MET A 62 0.72 -5.56 21.18
C MET A 62 0.70 -7.10 21.09
N ASP A 63 -0.35 -7.73 20.58
CA ASP A 63 -0.34 -9.16 20.25
C ASP A 63 0.23 -9.40 18.83
N PRO A 64 1.24 -10.26 18.64
CA PRO A 64 1.87 -10.48 17.33
C PRO A 64 0.95 -10.97 16.20
N LYS A 65 -0.22 -11.55 16.53
CA LYS A 65 -1.15 -12.12 15.55
C LYS A 65 -2.36 -11.23 15.31
N MET A 66 -2.76 -10.46 16.31
CA MET A 66 -3.94 -9.59 16.24
C MET A 66 -3.56 -8.15 15.86
N ASP A 67 -2.38 -7.67 16.25
CA ASP A 67 -1.92 -6.31 16.00
C ASP A 67 -1.12 -6.20 14.70
N SER A 68 -1.74 -5.65 13.66
CA SER A 68 -1.08 -5.40 12.37
C SER A 68 -0.07 -4.24 12.41
N GLY A 69 -0.11 -3.39 13.44
CA GLY A 69 0.86 -2.31 13.66
C GLY A 69 2.14 -2.78 14.36
N MET A 70 2.17 -4.02 14.83
CA MET A 70 3.31 -4.59 15.54
C MET A 70 4.41 -5.01 14.56
N ILE A 71 5.58 -4.39 14.68
CA ILE A 71 6.73 -4.71 13.84
C ILE A 71 7.40 -5.97 14.38
N LEU A 72 7.32 -7.04 13.60
CA LEU A 72 7.96 -8.32 13.93
C LEU A 72 9.46 -8.27 13.65
N ASP A 73 10.24 -9.10 14.35
CA ASP A 73 11.69 -9.23 14.11
C ASP A 73 12.03 -9.59 12.65
N SER A 74 11.12 -10.29 11.96
CA SER A 74 11.23 -10.62 10.54
C SER A 74 11.17 -9.39 9.62
N ASP A 75 10.53 -8.31 10.06
CA ASP A 75 10.31 -7.09 9.27
C ASP A 75 11.42 -6.07 9.44
N LEU A 76 12.17 -6.12 10.55
CA LEU A 76 13.28 -5.21 10.84
C LEU A 76 14.38 -5.23 9.76
N ASN A 77 14.57 -6.36 9.08
CA ASN A 77 15.59 -6.52 8.04
C ASN A 77 15.06 -6.25 6.61
N LYS A 78 13.78 -5.93 6.45
CA LYS A 78 13.21 -5.63 5.13
C LYS A 78 13.67 -4.24 4.69
N ARG A 79 14.26 -4.16 3.50
CA ARG A 79 14.60 -2.86 2.91
C ARG A 79 13.31 -2.10 2.60
N PRO A 80 13.25 -0.78 2.87
CA PRO A 80 12.11 0.02 2.47
C PRO A 80 11.96 -0.04 0.94
N PHE A 81 10.73 -0.22 0.48
CA PHE A 81 10.45 -0.20 -0.96
C PHE A 81 10.54 1.24 -1.46
N ASP A 82 11.38 1.46 -2.46
CA ASP A 82 11.45 2.73 -3.18
C ASP A 82 10.83 2.58 -4.58
N ILE A 83 9.83 3.41 -4.86
CA ILE A 83 9.12 3.43 -6.14
C ILE A 83 9.93 4.11 -7.25
N LYS A 84 10.94 4.93 -6.88
CA LYS A 84 11.78 5.67 -7.83
C LYS A 84 12.94 4.83 -8.39
N THR A 85 13.15 3.65 -7.82
CA THR A 85 14.22 2.75 -8.26
C THR A 85 13.89 2.17 -9.63
N LEU A 86 14.78 2.38 -10.60
CA LEU A 86 14.68 1.76 -11.92
C LEU A 86 14.94 0.26 -11.82
N ILE A 87 14.07 -0.52 -12.44
CA ILE A 87 14.18 -1.98 -12.46
C ILE A 87 14.48 -2.49 -13.86
N ARG A 88 15.25 -3.59 -13.93
CA ARG A 88 15.64 -4.21 -15.19
C ARG A 88 14.49 -5.00 -15.82
N PRO A 89 14.53 -5.32 -17.13
CA PRO A 89 13.49 -6.10 -17.78
C PRO A 89 13.22 -7.45 -17.11
N GLU A 90 14.23 -8.13 -16.58
CA GLU A 90 14.05 -9.42 -15.89
C GLU A 90 13.25 -9.24 -14.59
N GLN A 91 13.46 -8.11 -13.90
CA GLN A 91 12.73 -7.77 -12.69
C GLN A 91 11.29 -7.34 -13.03
N VAL A 92 11.08 -6.63 -14.14
CA VAL A 92 9.74 -6.30 -14.64
C VAL A 92 8.96 -7.60 -14.90
N LEU A 93 9.53 -8.55 -15.64
CA LEU A 93 8.91 -9.85 -15.90
C LEU A 93 8.62 -10.61 -14.61
N TRP A 94 9.56 -10.60 -13.65
CA TRP A 94 9.34 -11.22 -12.36
C TRP A 94 8.14 -10.61 -11.62
N VAL A 95 7.99 -9.28 -11.64
CA VAL A 95 6.82 -8.60 -11.04
C VAL A 95 5.54 -9.00 -11.78
N MET A 96 5.58 -9.04 -13.12
CA MET A 96 4.43 -9.43 -13.94
C MET A 96 3.97 -10.86 -13.59
N ASP A 97 4.87 -11.83 -13.62
CA ASP A 97 4.58 -13.22 -13.30
C ASP A 97 4.05 -13.38 -11.87
N ARG A 98 4.66 -12.70 -10.90
CA ARG A 98 4.19 -12.73 -9.50
C ARG A 98 2.80 -12.15 -9.36
N LEU A 99 2.50 -11.04 -10.05
CA LEU A 99 1.19 -10.41 -9.98
C LEU A 99 0.11 -11.29 -10.61
N PHE A 100 0.41 -11.96 -11.72
CA PHE A 100 -0.49 -12.95 -12.33
C PHE A 100 -0.77 -14.13 -11.39
N ILE A 101 0.26 -14.65 -10.70
CA ILE A 101 0.07 -15.70 -9.69
C ILE A 101 -0.83 -15.21 -8.54
N CYS A 102 -0.66 -13.96 -8.10
CA CYS A 102 -1.50 -13.36 -7.07
C CYS A 102 -2.97 -13.25 -7.52
N GLU A 103 -3.22 -12.85 -8.77
CA GLU A 103 -4.56 -12.82 -9.36
C GLU A 103 -5.20 -14.22 -9.35
N MET A 104 -4.48 -15.25 -9.81
CA MET A 104 -4.99 -16.62 -9.80
C MET A 104 -5.22 -17.16 -8.37
N SER A 105 -4.38 -16.76 -7.42
CA SER A 105 -4.52 -17.14 -6.00
C SER A 105 -5.76 -16.49 -5.39
N TRP A 106 -6.05 -15.23 -5.74
CA TRP A 106 -7.27 -14.54 -5.35
C TRP A 106 -8.51 -15.22 -5.95
N HIS A 107 -8.46 -15.59 -7.23
CA HIS A 107 -9.54 -16.38 -7.86
C HIS A 107 -9.78 -17.75 -7.20
N SER A 108 -8.80 -18.26 -6.46
CA SER A 108 -8.92 -19.50 -5.69
C SER A 108 -9.49 -19.30 -4.28
N GLY A 109 -9.92 -18.08 -3.92
CA GLY A 109 -10.58 -17.77 -2.65
C GLY A 109 -9.70 -17.09 -1.59
N HIS A 110 -8.43 -16.81 -1.87
CA HIS A 110 -7.57 -16.06 -0.93
C HIS A 110 -7.96 -14.58 -0.88
N SER A 111 -7.68 -13.87 0.21
CA SER A 111 -8.01 -12.44 0.33
C SER A 111 -7.17 -11.54 -0.58
N LEU A 112 -7.72 -10.39 -0.96
CA LEU A 112 -7.00 -9.36 -1.71
C LEU A 112 -5.78 -8.82 -0.95
N SER A 113 -5.90 -8.67 0.37
CA SER A 113 -4.83 -8.19 1.26
C SER A 113 -3.59 -9.08 1.24
N GLN A 114 -3.77 -10.40 1.08
CA GLN A 114 -2.69 -11.38 1.07
C GLN A 114 -2.17 -11.71 -0.35
N THR A 115 -2.84 -11.23 -1.38
CA THR A 115 -2.52 -11.54 -2.78
C THR A 115 -2.14 -10.29 -3.57
N LEU A 116 -3.09 -9.62 -4.21
CA LEU A 116 -2.87 -8.50 -5.11
C LEU A 116 -2.32 -7.27 -4.38
N PHE A 117 -2.83 -6.96 -3.19
CA PHE A 117 -2.39 -5.80 -2.40
C PHE A 117 -1.01 -5.98 -1.75
N THR A 118 -0.36 -7.13 -1.94
CA THR A 118 1.06 -7.29 -1.58
C THR A 118 1.98 -6.57 -2.58
N CYS A 119 1.48 -6.25 -3.78
CA CYS A 119 2.26 -5.58 -4.82
C CYS A 119 2.20 -4.05 -4.66
N MET A 120 3.32 -3.46 -4.26
CA MET A 120 3.43 -2.00 -4.10
C MET A 120 3.27 -1.22 -5.41
N TYR A 121 3.59 -1.83 -6.56
CA TYR A 121 3.35 -1.22 -7.87
C TYR A 121 1.86 -1.17 -8.21
N LEU A 122 1.09 -2.19 -7.81
CA LEU A 122 -0.36 -2.18 -7.94
C LEU A 122 -0.98 -1.11 -7.06
N LEU A 123 -0.55 -0.96 -5.81
CA LEU A 123 -1.11 0.05 -4.90
C LEU A 123 -0.80 1.49 -5.29
N ARG A 124 0.27 1.72 -6.07
CA ARG A 124 0.77 3.06 -6.43
C ARG A 124 0.97 3.26 -7.93
N ALA A 125 0.18 2.57 -8.75
CA ALA A 125 0.31 2.60 -10.20
C ALA A 125 0.12 4.02 -10.77
N MET A 126 -0.73 4.83 -10.15
CA MET A 126 -0.97 6.22 -10.57
C MET A 126 0.19 7.17 -10.22
N GLU A 127 1.07 6.80 -9.28
CA GLU A 127 2.27 7.58 -8.95
C GLU A 127 3.40 7.36 -9.97
N LEU A 128 3.32 6.31 -10.81
CA LEU A 128 4.31 6.00 -11.84
C LEU A 128 4.19 6.96 -13.04
N GLU A 129 4.50 8.23 -12.83
CA GLU A 129 4.57 9.26 -13.86
C GLU A 129 6.02 9.66 -14.15
N PRO A 130 6.33 10.18 -15.35
CA PRO A 130 7.69 10.61 -15.70
C PRO A 130 8.29 11.61 -14.70
N GLU A 131 7.46 12.49 -14.13
CA GLU A 131 7.87 13.50 -13.15
C GLU A 131 8.54 12.92 -11.90
N LEU A 132 8.16 11.69 -11.52
CA LEU A 132 8.74 10.97 -10.39
C LEU A 132 10.25 10.72 -10.58
N PHE A 133 10.68 10.52 -11.83
CA PHE A 133 12.05 10.18 -12.20
C PHE A 133 12.88 11.39 -12.64
N SER A 134 12.24 12.54 -12.90
CA SER A 134 12.90 13.79 -13.33
C SER A 134 13.82 14.40 -12.27
N ASN A 135 13.57 14.14 -10.98
CA ASN A 135 14.32 14.73 -9.87
C ASN A 135 15.63 14.00 -9.53
N ASN A 136 15.99 12.92 -10.24
CA ASN A 136 17.23 12.16 -10.01
C ASN A 136 18.46 12.78 -10.72
N SER A 137 18.45 14.10 -10.94
CA SER A 137 19.56 14.80 -11.58
C SER A 137 20.72 15.00 -10.59
N SER A 138 21.93 14.69 -11.09
CA SER A 138 23.27 14.87 -10.50
C SER A 138 23.66 13.98 -9.32
N ASP A 139 24.17 12.75 -9.57
CA ASP A 139 25.54 12.41 -9.12
C ASP A 139 26.07 11.01 -9.50
N ASP A 140 25.30 10.09 -10.09
CA ASP A 140 25.84 8.77 -10.49
C ASP A 140 26.02 8.61 -12.00
N ILE A 141 27.17 9.09 -12.50
CA ILE A 141 27.64 8.97 -13.90
C ILE A 141 27.92 7.50 -14.32
N ASN A 142 27.57 6.49 -13.51
CA ASN A 142 27.92 5.08 -13.73
C ASN A 142 26.76 4.07 -13.63
N GLN A 143 25.50 4.48 -13.75
CA GLN A 143 24.42 3.50 -13.94
C GLN A 143 24.20 3.24 -15.44
N ASN A 144 24.45 1.99 -15.85
CA ASN A 144 23.94 1.40 -17.09
C ASN A 144 22.53 1.93 -17.35
N SER A 145 22.33 2.68 -18.43
CA SER A 145 21.15 3.48 -18.72
C SER A 145 19.92 2.61 -19.00
N ILE A 146 19.28 2.13 -17.93
CA ILE A 146 17.99 1.44 -18.00
C ILE A 146 16.93 2.48 -18.40
N PRO A 147 16.20 2.27 -19.52
CA PRO A 147 15.11 3.13 -19.93
C PRO A 147 14.02 3.18 -18.85
N ILE A 148 13.58 4.40 -18.50
CA ILE A 148 12.51 4.60 -17.50
C ILE A 148 11.18 4.01 -17.97
N GLU A 149 11.00 3.89 -19.29
CA GLU A 149 9.83 3.36 -19.98
C GLU A 149 9.51 1.92 -19.60
N PHE A 150 10.51 1.13 -19.18
CA PHE A 150 10.25 -0.20 -18.61
C PHE A 150 9.37 -0.14 -17.36
N VAL A 151 9.45 0.93 -16.58
CA VAL A 151 8.63 1.14 -15.38
C VAL A 151 7.36 1.92 -15.72
N ILE A 152 7.51 3.13 -16.30
CA ILE A 152 6.38 4.05 -16.49
C ILE A 152 5.41 3.63 -17.59
N LEU A 153 5.86 2.82 -18.55
CA LEU A 153 5.05 2.39 -19.68
C LEU A 153 4.76 0.88 -19.60
N ILE A 154 5.80 0.04 -19.57
CA ILE A 154 5.61 -1.42 -19.59
C ILE A 154 4.98 -1.92 -18.28
N LEU A 155 5.64 -1.70 -17.14
CA LEU A 155 5.11 -2.19 -15.86
C LEU A 155 3.77 -1.54 -15.50
N LYS A 156 3.66 -0.21 -15.64
CA LYS A 156 2.43 0.53 -15.34
C LYS A 156 1.24 0.04 -16.18
N SER A 157 1.41 -0.11 -17.50
CA SER A 157 0.32 -0.57 -18.38
C SER A 157 -0.13 -1.98 -18.00
N TYR A 158 0.81 -2.88 -17.69
CA TYR A 158 0.49 -4.24 -17.24
C TYR A 158 -0.28 -4.26 -15.92
N VAL A 159 0.21 -3.50 -14.93
CA VAL A 159 -0.42 -3.40 -13.60
C VAL A 159 -1.84 -2.85 -13.69
N LEU A 160 -2.06 -1.81 -14.50
CA LEU A 160 -3.40 -1.26 -14.75
C LEU A 160 -4.28 -2.25 -15.53
N GLY A 161 -3.70 -3.00 -16.47
CA GLY A 161 -4.40 -4.07 -17.18
C GLY A 161 -4.93 -5.16 -16.23
N ILE A 162 -4.07 -5.68 -15.35
CA ILE A 162 -4.47 -6.64 -14.32
C ILE A 162 -5.53 -6.03 -13.39
N ALA A 163 -5.34 -4.79 -12.94
CA ALA A 163 -6.32 -4.13 -12.09
C ALA A 163 -7.71 -4.09 -12.74
N LYS A 164 -7.78 -3.85 -14.07
CA LYS A 164 -9.04 -3.91 -14.82
C LYS A 164 -9.61 -5.31 -14.95
N CYS A 165 -8.79 -6.33 -15.21
CA CYS A 165 -9.24 -7.72 -15.18
C CYS A 165 -9.83 -8.08 -13.81
N CYS A 166 -9.13 -7.72 -12.74
CA CYS A 166 -9.58 -7.96 -11.37
C CYS A 166 -10.87 -7.22 -11.05
N GLN A 167 -11.01 -5.96 -11.49
CA GLN A 167 -12.24 -5.18 -11.33
C GLN A 167 -13.43 -5.89 -12.00
N LEU A 168 -13.28 -6.37 -13.23
CA LEU A 168 -14.35 -7.07 -13.95
C LEU A 168 -14.79 -8.35 -13.22
N VAL A 169 -13.84 -9.10 -12.67
CA VAL A 169 -14.15 -10.28 -11.86
C VAL A 169 -14.85 -9.87 -10.57
N TRP A 170 -14.35 -8.84 -9.89
CA TRP A 170 -14.96 -8.32 -8.67
C TRP A 170 -16.40 -7.86 -8.90
N ASP A 171 -16.66 -7.13 -9.99
CA ASP A 171 -18.00 -6.65 -10.38
C ASP A 171 -18.96 -7.82 -10.64
N GLU A 172 -18.47 -8.95 -11.17
CA GLU A 172 -19.26 -10.16 -11.36
C GLU A 172 -19.57 -10.86 -10.03
N MET A 173 -18.54 -11.07 -9.19
CA MET A 173 -18.68 -11.78 -7.92
C MET A 173 -19.59 -11.03 -6.94
N THR A 174 -19.63 -9.70 -7.03
CA THR A 174 -20.46 -8.84 -6.15
C THR A 174 -21.94 -8.81 -6.55
N LYS A 175 -22.36 -9.50 -7.61
CA LYS A 175 -23.78 -9.60 -8.02
C LYS A 175 -24.65 -10.47 -7.10
N GLY A 176 -24.06 -11.11 -6.09
CA GLY A 176 -24.77 -11.93 -5.11
C GLY A 176 -25.04 -13.36 -5.56
N HIS A 177 -24.31 -13.84 -6.57
CA HIS A 177 -24.35 -15.25 -7.00
C HIS A 177 -23.37 -16.14 -6.22
N VAL A 178 -22.57 -15.54 -5.34
CA VAL A 178 -21.40 -16.15 -4.68
C VAL A 178 -21.41 -15.75 -3.21
N TYR A 179 -21.01 -16.65 -2.31
CA TYR A 179 -20.92 -16.35 -0.88
C TYR A 179 -19.57 -15.72 -0.54
N GLU A 180 -19.62 -14.54 0.08
CA GLU A 180 -18.41 -13.81 0.53
C GLU A 180 -17.70 -14.60 1.64
N GLU A 181 -16.36 -14.66 1.57
CA GLU A 181 -15.48 -15.36 2.52
C GLU A 181 -15.63 -16.90 2.58
N GLU A 182 -16.55 -17.49 1.80
CA GLU A 182 -16.65 -18.94 1.58
C GLU A 182 -16.14 -19.33 0.20
N ASP A 183 -16.77 -18.78 -0.85
CA ASP A 183 -16.43 -19.07 -2.24
C ASP A 183 -15.39 -18.09 -2.79
N PHE A 184 -15.48 -16.82 -2.37
CA PHE A 184 -14.66 -15.74 -2.90
C PHE A 184 -14.49 -14.60 -1.90
N ALA A 185 -13.30 -13.98 -1.87
CA ALA A 185 -13.01 -12.83 -1.01
C ALA A 185 -13.10 -11.52 -1.82
N THR A 186 -14.20 -10.77 -1.64
CA THR A 186 -14.43 -9.48 -2.33
C THR A 186 -13.97 -8.26 -1.50
N ASN A 187 -13.60 -8.42 -0.23
CA ASN A 187 -13.23 -7.29 0.61
C ASN A 187 -11.98 -6.54 0.09
N LYS A 188 -12.16 -5.25 -0.23
CA LYS A 188 -11.11 -4.35 -0.74
C LYS A 188 -10.35 -3.58 0.36
N TYR A 189 -10.76 -3.70 1.63
CA TYR A 189 -10.13 -3.03 2.77
C TYR A 189 -9.97 -1.50 2.60
N GLY A 190 -10.90 -0.86 1.89
CA GLY A 190 -10.87 0.58 1.60
C GLY A 190 -9.88 1.01 0.52
N ILE A 191 -9.23 0.06 -0.18
CA ILE A 191 -8.29 0.32 -1.27
C ILE A 191 -9.02 0.25 -2.62
N SER A 192 -8.78 1.25 -3.48
CA SER A 192 -9.30 1.28 -4.84
C SER A 192 -8.47 0.37 -5.77
N ILE A 193 -9.14 -0.36 -6.66
CA ILE A 193 -8.52 -1.12 -7.77
C ILE A 193 -8.63 -0.30 -9.06
N TYR A 194 -8.48 1.02 -8.95
CA TYR A 194 -8.56 1.99 -10.05
C TYR A 194 -9.90 1.95 -10.80
N GLU A 195 -11.02 1.83 -10.09
CA GLU A 195 -12.36 1.73 -10.68
C GLU A 195 -12.67 2.89 -11.64
N ASP A 196 -12.22 4.09 -11.28
CA ASP A 196 -12.41 5.33 -12.05
C ASP A 196 -11.53 5.44 -13.31
N PHE A 197 -10.49 4.60 -13.43
CA PHE A 197 -9.60 4.64 -14.58
C PHE A 197 -10.32 4.10 -15.83
N PRO A 198 -10.35 4.79 -16.99
CA PRO A 198 -11.11 4.30 -18.13
C PRO A 198 -10.51 3.04 -18.77
N ASN A 199 -11.35 2.05 -19.09
CA ASN A 199 -10.91 0.83 -19.78
C ASN A 199 -10.26 1.11 -21.14
N SER A 200 -10.76 2.10 -21.88
CA SER A 200 -10.16 2.53 -23.16
C SER A 200 -8.75 3.10 -22.99
N GLN A 201 -8.47 3.77 -21.87
CA GLN A 201 -7.16 4.31 -21.56
C GLN A 201 -6.19 3.20 -21.14
N ALA A 202 -6.66 2.20 -20.38
CA ALA A 202 -5.86 1.02 -20.02
C ALA A 202 -5.43 0.23 -21.27
N LEU A 203 -6.36 -0.03 -22.18
CA LEU A 203 -6.06 -0.71 -23.44
C LEU A 203 -5.07 0.09 -24.29
N LYS A 204 -5.28 1.41 -24.42
CA LYS A 204 -4.34 2.27 -25.13
C LYS A 204 -2.93 2.22 -24.54
N LEU A 205 -2.79 2.25 -23.21
CA LEU A 205 -1.48 2.14 -22.56
C LEU A 205 -0.79 0.81 -22.84
N LEU A 206 -1.55 -0.29 -22.92
CA LEU A 206 -1.02 -1.61 -23.31
C LEU A 206 -0.56 -1.61 -24.78
N ASP A 207 -1.33 -1.03 -25.70
CA ASP A 207 -0.95 -0.90 -27.11
C ASP A 207 0.31 -0.03 -27.29
N ASP A 208 0.39 1.09 -26.55
CA ASP A 208 1.55 1.98 -26.53
C ASP A 208 2.79 1.26 -25.98
N ALA A 209 2.61 0.45 -24.92
CA ALA A 209 3.66 -0.38 -24.33
C ALA A 209 4.19 -1.46 -25.29
N GLU A 210 3.30 -2.18 -25.98
CA GLU A 210 3.68 -3.16 -27.00
C GLU A 210 4.45 -2.49 -28.14
N THR A 211 3.93 -1.38 -28.65
CA THR A 211 4.55 -0.62 -29.74
C THR A 211 5.96 -0.15 -29.37
N TRP A 212 6.13 0.40 -28.16
CA TRP A 212 7.44 0.85 -27.68
C TRP A 212 8.40 -0.32 -27.48
N LEU A 213 7.93 -1.45 -26.95
CA LEU A 213 8.77 -2.65 -26.73
C LEU A 213 9.28 -3.23 -28.05
N VAL A 214 8.46 -3.25 -29.10
CA VAL A 214 8.86 -3.73 -30.43
C VAL A 214 9.87 -2.77 -31.09
N GLN A 215 9.63 -1.46 -31.00
CA GLN A 215 10.45 -0.46 -31.69
C GLN A 215 11.78 -0.15 -30.98
N HIS A 216 11.76 -0.02 -29.65
CA HIS A 216 12.88 0.49 -28.86
C HIS A 216 13.39 -0.54 -27.86
N GLY A 217 12.50 -1.13 -27.06
CA GLY A 217 12.88 -2.04 -25.98
C GLY A 217 13.65 -3.28 -26.46
N SER A 218 13.17 -3.93 -27.53
CA SER A 218 13.80 -5.13 -28.10
C SER A 218 15.21 -4.86 -28.61
N ASN A 219 15.44 -3.69 -29.20
CA ASN A 219 16.76 -3.28 -29.68
C ASN A 219 17.70 -2.99 -28.51
N TRP A 220 17.21 -2.32 -27.47
CA TRP A 220 17.98 -2.04 -26.26
C TRP A 220 18.42 -3.33 -25.55
N ILE A 221 17.49 -4.29 -25.35
CA ILE A 221 17.77 -5.58 -24.71
C ILE A 221 18.85 -6.36 -25.48
N ARG A 222 18.74 -6.41 -26.81
CA ARG A 222 19.73 -7.10 -27.67
C ARG A 222 21.11 -6.45 -27.60
N GLN A 223 21.18 -5.12 -27.46
CA GLN A 223 22.45 -4.39 -27.39
C GLN A 223 23.14 -4.51 -26.04
N THR A 224 22.38 -4.55 -24.95
CA THR A 224 22.93 -4.66 -23.58
C THR A 224 23.34 -6.08 -23.20
N GLY A 225 22.97 -7.10 -23.99
CA GLY A 225 23.51 -8.45 -23.85
C GLY A 225 23.20 -9.13 -22.51
N ILE A 226 22.13 -8.71 -21.83
CA ILE A 226 21.69 -9.32 -20.60
C ILE A 226 20.86 -10.56 -21.00
N HIS A 227 21.54 -11.70 -21.03
CA HIS A 227 20.94 -13.04 -21.10
C HIS A 227 20.70 -13.59 -19.70
#